data_AF-A0A924DRJ4-F1
#
_entry.id   AF-A0A924DRJ4-F1
#
_cell.length_a   1.000
_cell.length_b   1.000
_cell.length_c   1.000
_cell.angle_alpha   90.00
_cell.angle_beta   90.00
_cell.angle_gamma   90.00
#
_symmetry.space_group_name_H-M   'P 1'
#
loop_
_entity.id
_entity.type
_entity.pdbx_description
1 polymer ?
#
loop_
_entity_poly.entity_id
_entity_poly.type
_entity_poly.pdbx_seq_one_letter_code
_entity_poly.pdbx_strand_id
1 'polypeptide(L)'
;MKKSRLEKLMICFLLIGAFLNIVQAQDKPDSSTVNKIVENWPARPRLAVQEMMAKYGAPLEATSETMVWHNAGLYKRIMVTKMEVPHDFPKPHMDFLEHTVSYNVPTDKVSDLVAFDASMTINKTAGEMSARCDLEGHNILTLNLANDIIKGKKSVEQARKAFGEFVVADVEGKHPSYVYKLQFEPQKNAAFADKPIIPGSPVRASDNMKATGSDAEALAFVIAIDDNEVLAATAAENEKLSSKAMDYAKMIHLEHGKNLADTAMLGQKIKVTPIDTKAVDDLRVKGAQELSELIPLKDKDFENAYIKATVKNHTEALSMIDQLLKTVDNEELKKHLTATREHVAMHLDKAKTLR
;
A
#
# COMPACT_ATOMS: atom_id res chain seq x y z
N MET A 1 27.29 -46.79 33.81
CA MET A 1 26.65 -46.97 32.48
C MET A 1 25.15 -47.03 32.72
N LYS A 2 24.22 -46.34 32.05
CA LYS A 2 24.17 -45.28 31.03
C LYS A 2 22.65 -44.97 30.92
N LYS A 3 22.26 -43.69 30.79
CA LYS A 3 20.95 -43.16 30.32
C LYS A 3 19.75 -43.36 31.28
N SER A 4 18.80 -42.44 31.46
CA SER A 4 18.50 -41.18 30.77
C SER A 4 17.88 -40.17 31.76
N ARG A 5 18.54 -39.02 31.94
CA ARG A 5 17.89 -37.76 32.33
C ARG A 5 17.46 -37.07 31.03
N LEU A 6 16.35 -37.53 30.45
CA LEU A 6 15.82 -36.97 29.20
C LEU A 6 14.30 -37.12 29.09
N GLU A 7 13.53 -36.86 30.16
CA GLU A 7 12.04 -36.90 30.09
C GLU A 7 11.35 -35.84 30.97
N LYS A 8 12.00 -34.70 31.26
CA LYS A 8 11.37 -33.60 32.03
C LYS A 8 11.52 -32.21 31.42
N LEU A 9 11.71 -32.10 30.11
CA LEU A 9 11.75 -30.79 29.44
C LEU A 9 11.11 -30.87 28.07
N MET A 10 9.81 -31.11 28.03
CA MET A 10 9.03 -31.01 26.79
C MET A 10 7.55 -30.77 27.11
N ILE A 11 7.21 -29.57 27.61
CA ILE A 11 5.88 -28.93 27.59
C ILE A 11 6.11 -27.47 28.05
N CYS A 12 5.54 -26.49 27.33
CA CYS A 12 5.81 -25.03 27.31
C CYS A 12 6.97 -24.66 26.38
N PHE A 13 6.79 -24.15 25.16
CA PHE A 13 5.77 -23.26 24.61
C PHE A 13 5.32 -23.76 23.23
N LEU A 14 4.08 -24.28 23.16
CA LEU A 14 3.33 -24.46 21.92
C LEU A 14 2.04 -23.64 22.09
N LEU A 15 2.17 -22.32 21.91
CA LEU A 15 1.05 -21.40 21.72
C LEU A 15 1.46 -20.38 20.66
N ILE A 16 1.79 -20.88 19.47
CA ILE A 16 1.62 -20.11 18.25
C ILE A 16 0.13 -20.24 17.94
N GLY A 17 -0.64 -19.20 18.27
CA GLY A 17 -2.03 -19.11 17.91
C GLY A 17 -2.15 -19.24 16.39
N ALA A 18 -2.63 -20.38 15.92
CA ALA A 18 -3.20 -20.48 14.61
C ALA A 18 -4.45 -19.60 14.60
N PHE A 19 -4.30 -18.34 14.22
CA PHE A 19 -5.42 -17.55 13.73
C PHE A 19 -5.88 -18.24 12.45
N LEU A 20 -6.87 -19.13 12.58
CA LEU A 20 -7.72 -19.49 11.47
C LEU A 20 -8.29 -18.16 10.94
N ASN A 21 -7.82 -17.72 9.77
CA ASN A 21 -8.48 -16.69 9.00
C ASN A 21 -9.83 -17.25 8.55
N ILE A 22 -10.83 -17.19 9.43
CA ILE A 22 -12.21 -17.11 9.00
C ILE A 22 -12.28 -15.74 8.34
N VAL A 23 -12.26 -15.71 7.01
CA VAL A 23 -12.74 -14.55 6.27
C VAL A 23 -14.20 -14.43 6.67
N GLN A 24 -14.50 -13.60 7.67
CA GLN A 24 -15.86 -13.15 7.89
C GLN A 24 -16.25 -12.45 6.59
N ALA A 25 -17.27 -12.97 5.91
CA ALA A 25 -17.92 -12.20 4.87
C ALA A 25 -18.28 -10.85 5.50
N GLN A 26 -17.70 -9.77 5.01
CA GLN A 26 -17.95 -8.45 5.54
C GLN A 26 -19.46 -8.21 5.46
N ASP A 27 -20.10 -8.07 6.63
CA ASP A 27 -21.55 -7.94 6.71
C ASP A 27 -21.97 -6.68 5.96
N LYS A 28 -22.66 -6.86 4.84
CA LYS A 28 -23.21 -5.74 4.08
C LYS A 28 -24.27 -5.04 4.94
N PRO A 29 -24.27 -3.70 5.04
CA PRO A 29 -25.34 -2.99 5.70
C PRO A 29 -26.68 -3.32 5.03
N ASP A 30 -27.72 -3.52 5.82
CA ASP A 30 -29.06 -3.67 5.28
C ASP A 30 -29.53 -2.37 4.59
N SER A 31 -30.54 -2.49 3.74
CA SER A 31 -31.06 -1.34 2.99
C SER A 31 -31.60 -0.21 3.87
N SER A 32 -32.12 -0.52 5.06
CA SER A 32 -32.63 0.50 5.98
C SER A 32 -31.50 1.35 6.56
N THR A 33 -30.36 0.72 6.85
CA THR A 33 -29.15 1.37 7.33
C THR A 33 -28.57 2.28 6.25
N VAL A 34 -28.45 1.79 5.01
CA VAL A 34 -27.97 2.61 3.89
C VAL A 34 -28.89 3.82 3.66
N ASN A 35 -30.21 3.63 3.65
CA ASN A 35 -31.18 4.70 3.47
C ASN A 35 -31.09 5.79 4.55
N LYS A 36 -30.86 5.41 5.81
CA LYS A 36 -30.63 6.37 6.91
C LYS A 36 -29.35 7.17 6.71
N ILE A 37 -28.28 6.53 6.26
CA ILE A 37 -26.99 7.22 6.03
C ILE A 37 -27.13 8.29 4.94
N VAL A 38 -27.82 7.96 3.84
CA VAL A 38 -27.99 8.89 2.70
C VAL A 38 -29.14 9.87 2.86
N GLU A 39 -29.92 9.82 3.94
CA GLU A 39 -31.13 10.63 4.12
C GLU A 39 -30.87 12.13 3.94
N ASN A 40 -29.71 12.60 4.43
CA ASN A 40 -29.28 14.00 4.35
C ASN A 40 -28.32 14.30 3.19
N TRP A 41 -28.16 13.37 2.23
CA TRP A 41 -27.36 13.62 1.04
C TRP A 41 -28.12 14.50 0.03
N PRO A 42 -27.41 15.20 -0.88
CA PRO A 42 -28.04 15.81 -2.03
C PRO A 42 -28.87 14.79 -2.83
N ALA A 43 -29.91 15.26 -3.51
CA ALA A 43 -30.89 14.38 -4.14
C ALA A 43 -30.27 13.48 -5.22
N ARG A 44 -29.34 13.99 -6.05
CA ARG A 44 -28.79 13.20 -7.18
C ARG A 44 -27.93 12.03 -6.70
N PRO A 45 -26.92 12.21 -5.83
CA PRO A 45 -26.16 11.08 -5.29
C PRO A 45 -27.03 10.08 -4.54
N ARG A 46 -28.06 10.55 -3.79
CA ARG A 46 -28.99 9.66 -3.09
C ARG A 46 -29.78 8.76 -4.05
N LEU A 47 -30.25 9.30 -5.18
CA LEU A 47 -30.93 8.52 -6.21
C LEU A 47 -29.97 7.52 -6.87
N ALA A 48 -28.74 7.94 -7.18
CA ALA A 48 -27.72 7.05 -7.73
C ALA A 48 -27.40 5.87 -6.79
N VAL A 49 -27.37 6.09 -5.47
CA VAL A 49 -27.23 5.00 -4.49
C VAL A 49 -28.39 4.02 -4.62
N GLN A 50 -29.63 4.49 -4.73
CA GLN A 50 -30.80 3.63 -4.89
C GLN A 50 -30.74 2.82 -6.20
N GLU A 51 -30.33 3.44 -7.29
CA GLU A 51 -30.15 2.78 -8.59
C GLU A 51 -29.05 1.71 -8.55
N MET A 52 -27.89 2.03 -7.97
CA MET A 52 -26.80 1.08 -7.81
C MET A 52 -27.18 -0.07 -6.87
N MET A 53 -27.93 0.20 -5.80
CA MET A 53 -28.46 -0.84 -4.92
C MET A 53 -29.44 -1.77 -5.63
N ALA A 54 -30.33 -1.22 -6.46
CA ALA A 54 -31.28 -2.00 -7.24
C ALA A 54 -30.58 -2.95 -8.23
N LYS A 55 -29.45 -2.51 -8.80
CA LYS A 55 -28.70 -3.27 -9.82
C LYS A 55 -27.65 -4.22 -9.25
N TYR A 56 -26.94 -3.81 -8.19
CA TYR A 56 -25.77 -4.51 -7.65
C TYR A 56 -25.95 -5.02 -6.21
N GLY A 57 -27.13 -4.82 -5.62
CA GLY A 57 -27.41 -5.14 -4.22
C GLY A 57 -26.80 -4.12 -3.26
N ALA A 58 -26.81 -4.42 -1.95
CA ALA A 58 -26.25 -3.51 -0.95
C ALA A 58 -24.73 -3.25 -1.17
N PRO A 59 -24.26 -2.01 -0.93
CA PRO A 59 -22.83 -1.69 -0.97
C PRO A 59 -22.08 -2.48 0.09
N LEU A 60 -20.77 -2.67 -0.11
CA LEU A 60 -19.90 -3.31 0.87
C LEU A 60 -19.42 -2.30 1.93
N GLU A 61 -19.24 -1.05 1.54
CA GLU A 61 -18.90 0.06 2.44
C GLU A 61 -19.97 1.14 2.34
N ALA A 62 -20.47 1.57 3.50
CA ALA A 62 -21.44 2.65 3.63
C ALA A 62 -20.98 3.62 4.71
N THR A 63 -20.64 4.85 4.31
CA THR A 63 -20.18 5.91 5.20
C THR A 63 -21.04 7.16 5.00
N SER A 64 -20.89 8.16 5.88
CA SER A 64 -21.60 9.44 5.73
C SER A 64 -21.25 10.19 4.44
N GLU A 65 -20.18 9.81 3.73
CA GLU A 65 -19.65 10.52 2.56
C GLU A 65 -19.60 9.65 1.28
N THR A 66 -19.58 8.32 1.41
CA THR A 66 -19.42 7.39 0.28
C THR A 66 -20.23 6.10 0.42
N MET A 67 -20.63 5.55 -0.73
CA MET A 67 -21.15 4.19 -0.88
C MET A 67 -20.28 3.45 -1.89
N VAL A 68 -19.75 2.28 -1.52
CA VAL A 68 -18.79 1.53 -2.35
C VAL A 68 -19.22 0.09 -2.54
N TRP A 69 -19.23 -0.34 -3.79
CA TRP A 69 -19.35 -1.73 -4.19
C TRP A 69 -17.99 -2.21 -4.73
N HIS A 70 -17.46 -3.26 -4.14
CA HIS A 70 -16.23 -3.91 -4.62
C HIS A 70 -16.56 -5.14 -5.45
N ASN A 71 -15.83 -5.33 -6.55
CA ASN A 71 -15.95 -6.49 -7.44
C ASN A 71 -17.39 -6.73 -7.95
N ALA A 72 -18.10 -5.66 -8.28
CA ALA A 72 -19.47 -5.70 -8.78
C ALA A 72 -19.48 -5.98 -10.30
N GLY A 73 -19.70 -7.24 -10.68
CA GLY A 73 -19.70 -7.64 -12.08
C GLY A 73 -18.31 -7.48 -12.71
N LEU A 74 -18.22 -6.66 -13.77
CA LEU A 74 -16.95 -6.36 -14.46
C LEU A 74 -16.15 -5.24 -13.79
N TYR A 75 -16.75 -4.52 -12.83
CA TYR A 75 -16.11 -3.38 -12.20
C TYR A 75 -15.33 -3.83 -10.97
N LYS A 76 -14.09 -3.34 -10.87
CA LYS A 76 -13.27 -3.50 -9.67
C LYS A 76 -13.91 -2.75 -8.51
N ARG A 77 -14.45 -1.56 -8.80
CA ARG A 77 -15.13 -0.70 -7.84
C ARG A 77 -16.21 0.14 -8.51
N ILE A 78 -17.35 0.28 -7.85
CA ILE A 78 -18.37 1.30 -8.12
C ILE A 78 -18.45 2.17 -6.88
N MET A 79 -18.40 3.48 -7.03
CA MET A 79 -18.46 4.40 -5.89
C MET A 79 -19.44 5.53 -6.17
N VAL A 80 -20.32 5.80 -5.21
CA VAL A 80 -21.11 7.03 -5.17
C VAL A 80 -20.60 7.91 -4.03
N THR A 81 -20.38 9.19 -4.28
CA THR A 81 -19.97 10.16 -3.26
C THR A 81 -21.07 11.17 -2.99
N LYS A 82 -21.20 11.63 -1.75
CA LYS A 82 -22.12 12.72 -1.37
C LYS A 82 -21.79 14.04 -2.08
N MET A 83 -20.51 14.31 -2.32
CA MET A 83 -20.04 15.52 -2.99
C MET A 83 -20.34 15.48 -4.49
N GLU A 84 -20.95 16.55 -5.00
CA GLU A 84 -21.19 16.79 -6.42
C GLU A 84 -20.11 17.76 -6.95
N VAL A 85 -19.52 17.45 -8.12
CA VAL A 85 -18.56 18.32 -8.80
C VAL A 85 -19.10 18.70 -10.18
N PRO A 86 -19.21 19.98 -10.54
CA PRO A 86 -19.68 20.38 -11.87
C PRO A 86 -18.79 19.85 -12.99
N HIS A 87 -19.42 19.31 -14.04
CA HIS A 87 -18.74 18.81 -15.23
C HIS A 87 -19.56 19.14 -16.49
N ASP A 88 -18.93 19.79 -17.47
CA ASP A 88 -19.65 20.36 -18.62
C ASP A 88 -19.56 19.54 -19.92
N PHE A 89 -18.85 18.41 -19.91
CA PHE A 89 -18.72 17.54 -21.08
C PHE A 89 -19.55 16.26 -20.92
N PRO A 90 -20.37 15.86 -21.92
CA PRO A 90 -20.65 16.55 -23.18
C PRO A 90 -21.66 17.69 -23.04
N LYS A 91 -22.32 17.80 -21.88
CA LYS A 91 -23.24 18.86 -21.48
C LYS A 91 -23.12 19.08 -19.97
N PRO A 92 -23.55 20.24 -19.43
CA PRO A 92 -23.53 20.50 -17.99
C PRO A 92 -24.27 19.44 -17.17
N HIS A 93 -23.56 18.83 -16.21
CA HIS A 93 -24.05 17.87 -15.23
C HIS A 93 -23.12 17.85 -13.99
N MET A 94 -23.33 16.88 -13.08
CA MET A 94 -22.57 16.76 -11.82
C MET A 94 -21.95 15.38 -11.68
N ASP A 95 -20.69 15.34 -11.28
CA ASP A 95 -19.93 14.11 -11.06
C ASP A 95 -20.06 13.61 -9.62
N PHE A 96 -20.70 12.47 -9.44
CA PHE A 96 -20.85 11.82 -8.13
C PHE A 96 -20.83 10.28 -8.19
N LEU A 97 -20.91 9.68 -9.37
CA LEU A 97 -20.88 8.23 -9.59
C LEU A 97 -19.63 7.85 -10.39
N GLU A 98 -18.82 6.95 -9.86
CA GLU A 98 -17.58 6.47 -10.46
C GLU A 98 -17.63 4.96 -10.72
N HIS A 99 -17.17 4.54 -11.90
CA HIS A 99 -16.91 3.13 -12.24
C HIS A 99 -15.43 2.93 -12.53
N THR A 100 -14.81 2.01 -11.80
CA THR A 100 -13.40 1.65 -11.91
C THR A 100 -13.27 0.24 -12.50
N VAL A 101 -12.45 0.10 -13.53
CA VAL A 101 -12.09 -1.19 -14.12
C VAL A 101 -10.61 -1.49 -13.92
N SER A 102 -10.26 -2.78 -13.89
CA SER A 102 -8.88 -3.24 -13.90
C SER A 102 -8.29 -3.04 -15.31
N TYR A 103 -7.36 -2.08 -15.44
CA TYR A 103 -6.75 -1.70 -16.71
C TYR A 103 -5.36 -1.06 -16.51
N ASN A 104 -4.32 -1.67 -17.08
CA ASN A 104 -2.98 -1.08 -17.13
C ASN A 104 -2.89 -0.11 -18.31
N VAL A 105 -3.12 1.17 -18.04
CA VAL A 105 -3.06 2.22 -19.06
C VAL A 105 -1.60 2.47 -19.48
N PRO A 106 -1.27 2.41 -20.79
CA PRO A 106 0.05 2.79 -21.29
C PRO A 106 0.39 4.24 -20.93
N THR A 107 1.63 4.50 -20.47
CA THR A 107 2.01 5.82 -19.95
C THR A 107 1.91 6.91 -21.01
N ASP A 108 2.26 6.58 -22.26
CA ASP A 108 2.16 7.46 -23.42
C ASP A 108 0.71 7.80 -23.82
N LYS A 109 -0.28 7.14 -23.21
CA LYS A 109 -1.71 7.40 -23.44
C LYS A 109 -2.38 8.20 -22.33
N VAL A 110 -1.71 8.45 -21.21
CA VAL A 110 -2.31 9.14 -20.05
C VAL A 110 -2.74 10.56 -20.42
N SER A 111 -1.91 11.31 -21.15
CA SER A 111 -2.27 12.66 -21.61
C SER A 111 -3.47 12.67 -22.55
N ASP A 112 -3.56 11.68 -23.45
CA ASP A 112 -4.68 11.56 -24.40
C ASP A 112 -6.00 11.32 -23.64
N LEU A 113 -5.99 10.50 -22.59
CA LEU A 113 -7.18 10.23 -21.78
C LEU A 113 -7.64 11.44 -20.98
N VAL A 114 -6.71 12.18 -20.36
CA VAL A 114 -7.03 13.41 -19.62
C VAL A 114 -7.55 14.51 -20.58
N ALA A 115 -7.02 14.57 -21.81
CA ALA A 115 -7.53 15.48 -22.84
C ALA A 115 -8.92 15.06 -23.38
N PHE A 116 -9.23 13.77 -23.34
CA PHE A 116 -10.53 13.24 -23.75
C PHE A 116 -11.63 13.58 -22.75
N ASP A 117 -11.41 13.32 -21.46
CA ASP A 117 -12.40 13.52 -20.40
C ASP A 117 -11.68 13.85 -19.07
N ALA A 118 -11.99 15.02 -18.52
CA ALA A 118 -11.32 15.57 -17.33
C ALA A 118 -11.68 14.81 -16.03
N SER A 119 -12.74 14.00 -16.07
CA SER A 119 -13.25 13.25 -14.92
C SER A 119 -12.76 11.80 -14.90
N MET A 120 -11.86 11.44 -15.83
CA MET A 120 -11.15 10.17 -15.78
C MET A 120 -10.02 10.18 -14.76
N THR A 121 -9.83 9.04 -14.08
CA THR A 121 -8.68 8.81 -13.21
C THR A 121 -7.92 7.55 -13.64
N ILE A 122 -6.59 7.61 -13.51
CA ILE A 122 -5.70 6.48 -13.78
C ILE A 122 -4.83 6.25 -12.54
N ASN A 123 -4.93 5.07 -11.94
CA ASN A 123 -4.01 4.63 -10.89
C ASN A 123 -3.17 3.46 -11.43
N LYS A 124 -1.97 3.80 -11.93
CA LYS A 124 -1.11 2.85 -12.63
C LYS A 124 -0.63 1.72 -11.71
N THR A 125 -0.21 2.06 -10.49
CA THR A 125 0.28 1.08 -9.52
C THR A 125 -0.78 0.04 -9.19
N ALA A 126 -2.02 0.48 -8.95
CA ALA A 126 -3.15 -0.41 -8.68
C ALA A 126 -3.76 -1.06 -9.95
N GLY A 127 -3.33 -0.64 -11.14
CA GLY A 127 -3.85 -1.10 -12.42
C GLY A 127 -5.30 -0.69 -12.63
N GLU A 128 -5.65 0.56 -12.37
CA GLU A 128 -7.03 1.05 -12.44
C GLU A 128 -7.19 2.17 -13.47
N MET A 129 -8.31 2.12 -14.17
CA MET A 129 -8.85 3.21 -14.96
C MET A 129 -10.30 3.42 -14.55
N SER A 130 -10.67 4.66 -14.23
CA SER A 130 -12.04 5.03 -13.85
C SER A 130 -12.62 6.12 -14.73
N ALA A 131 -13.95 6.15 -14.80
CA ALA A 131 -14.73 7.28 -15.27
C ALA A 131 -15.71 7.72 -14.19
N ARG A 132 -15.95 9.03 -14.09
CA ARG A 132 -16.87 9.63 -13.12
C ARG A 132 -17.86 10.56 -13.83
N CYS A 133 -19.14 10.44 -13.49
CA CYS A 133 -20.26 11.13 -14.15
C CYS A 133 -21.50 11.15 -13.21
N ASP A 134 -22.65 11.59 -13.72
CA ASP A 134 -23.97 11.48 -13.07
C ASP A 134 -24.66 10.14 -13.37
N LEU A 135 -24.34 9.51 -14.50
CA LEU A 135 -25.00 8.29 -15.00
C LEU A 135 -24.00 7.14 -15.21
N GLU A 136 -24.41 5.92 -14.87
CA GLU A 136 -23.61 4.71 -15.15
C GLU A 136 -23.32 4.58 -16.65
N GLY A 137 -24.33 4.80 -17.51
CA GLY A 137 -24.16 4.60 -18.94
C GLY A 137 -23.12 5.55 -19.56
N HIS A 138 -22.99 6.75 -19.03
CA HIS A 138 -21.96 7.69 -19.44
C HIS A 138 -20.57 7.28 -18.96
N ASN A 139 -20.45 6.72 -17.74
CA ASN A 139 -19.19 6.12 -17.30
C ASN A 139 -18.76 4.95 -18.18
N ILE A 140 -19.70 4.08 -18.57
CA ILE A 140 -19.45 2.96 -19.50
C ILE A 140 -18.97 3.50 -20.86
N LEU A 141 -19.64 4.54 -21.37
CA LEU A 141 -19.28 5.20 -22.61
C LEU A 141 -17.87 5.81 -22.57
N THR A 142 -17.53 6.55 -21.51
CA THR A 142 -16.19 7.10 -21.28
C THR A 142 -15.14 5.98 -21.28
N LEU A 143 -15.34 4.90 -20.52
CA LEU A 143 -14.40 3.78 -20.44
C LEU A 143 -14.20 3.09 -21.80
N ASN A 144 -15.26 2.92 -22.58
CA ASN A 144 -15.20 2.34 -23.92
C ASN A 144 -14.40 3.21 -24.89
N LEU A 145 -14.67 4.51 -24.91
CA LEU A 145 -13.97 5.46 -25.78
C LEU A 145 -12.51 5.66 -25.36
N ALA A 146 -12.22 5.64 -24.06
CA ALA A 146 -10.86 5.60 -23.55
C ALA A 146 -10.08 4.37 -24.05
N ASN A 147 -10.69 3.19 -24.00
CA ASN A 147 -10.08 1.98 -24.57
C ASN A 147 -9.85 2.11 -26.09
N ASP A 148 -10.76 2.75 -26.84
CA ASP A 148 -10.58 3.02 -28.26
C ASP A 148 -9.39 3.96 -28.54
N ILE A 149 -9.19 5.00 -27.72
CA ILE A 149 -8.03 5.89 -27.78
C ILE A 149 -6.73 5.11 -27.50
N ILE A 150 -6.71 4.31 -26.43
CA ILE A 150 -5.56 3.48 -26.05
C ILE A 150 -5.18 2.51 -27.17
N LYS A 151 -6.17 1.94 -27.87
CA LYS A 151 -5.95 1.02 -29.00
C LYS A 151 -5.69 1.73 -30.34
N GLY A 152 -5.65 3.06 -30.36
CA GLY A 152 -5.45 3.84 -31.59
C GLY A 152 -6.61 3.76 -32.58
N LYS A 153 -7.80 3.31 -32.15
CA LYS A 153 -9.00 3.25 -32.99
C LYS A 153 -9.64 4.62 -33.17
N LYS A 154 -9.41 5.55 -32.25
CA LYS A 154 -9.88 6.93 -32.30
C LYS A 154 -8.81 7.89 -31.79
N SER A 155 -8.74 9.08 -32.37
CA SER A 155 -8.10 10.22 -31.73
C SER A 155 -8.97 10.76 -30.58
N VAL A 156 -8.40 11.65 -29.76
CA VAL A 156 -9.13 12.35 -28.70
C VAL A 156 -10.35 13.10 -29.25
N GLU A 157 -10.17 13.84 -30.34
CA GLU A 157 -11.23 14.61 -30.99
C GLU A 157 -12.35 13.71 -31.53
N GLN A 158 -11.97 12.60 -32.17
CA GLN A 158 -12.91 11.60 -32.66
C GLN A 158 -13.71 10.96 -31.53
N ALA A 159 -13.06 10.67 -30.40
CA ALA A 159 -13.71 10.14 -29.22
C ALA A 159 -14.69 11.14 -28.59
N ARG A 160 -14.30 12.43 -28.46
CA ARG A 160 -15.20 13.49 -27.95
C ARG A 160 -16.44 13.67 -28.84
N LYS A 161 -16.25 13.66 -30.16
CA LYS A 161 -17.35 13.71 -31.13
C LYS A 161 -18.25 12.48 -31.01
N ALA A 162 -17.67 11.28 -30.97
CA ALA A 162 -18.40 10.04 -30.82
C ALA A 162 -19.20 9.97 -29.51
N PHE A 163 -18.67 10.52 -28.41
CA PHE A 163 -19.40 10.61 -27.14
C PHE A 163 -20.73 11.34 -27.33
N GLY A 164 -20.70 12.55 -27.91
CA GLY A 164 -21.91 13.32 -28.19
C GLY A 164 -22.89 12.58 -29.12
N GLU A 165 -22.38 11.93 -30.16
CA GLU A 165 -23.20 11.13 -31.09
C GLU A 165 -23.90 9.95 -30.40
N PHE A 166 -23.21 9.24 -29.50
CA PHE A 166 -23.79 8.15 -28.72
C PHE A 166 -24.84 8.65 -27.72
N VAL A 167 -24.59 9.77 -27.04
CA VAL A 167 -25.57 10.38 -26.14
C VAL A 167 -26.83 10.81 -26.90
N VAL A 168 -26.69 11.44 -28.06
CA VAL A 168 -27.84 11.81 -28.91
C VAL A 168 -28.60 10.56 -29.36
N ALA A 169 -27.90 9.54 -29.84
CA ALA A 169 -28.52 8.30 -30.28
C ALA A 169 -29.29 7.60 -29.15
N ASP A 170 -28.77 7.64 -27.92
CA ASP A 170 -29.44 7.07 -26.76
C ASP A 170 -30.72 7.84 -26.39
N VAL A 171 -30.67 9.18 -26.41
CA VAL A 171 -31.85 10.04 -26.21
C VAL A 171 -32.92 9.80 -27.27
N GLU A 172 -32.52 9.47 -28.50
CA GLU A 172 -33.43 9.08 -29.59
C GLU A 172 -33.98 7.65 -29.47
N GLY A 173 -33.64 6.92 -28.39
CA GLY A 173 -34.13 5.56 -28.12
C GLY A 173 -33.42 4.47 -28.92
N LYS A 174 -32.23 4.74 -29.49
CA LYS A 174 -31.47 3.74 -30.27
C LYS A 174 -30.65 2.80 -29.39
N HIS A 175 -30.48 3.11 -28.11
CA HIS A 175 -29.79 2.30 -27.11
C HIS A 175 -28.41 1.76 -27.57
N PRO A 176 -27.46 2.65 -27.93
CA PRO A 176 -26.18 2.23 -28.47
C PRO A 176 -25.39 1.38 -27.46
N SER A 177 -24.81 0.25 -27.91
CA SER A 177 -24.12 -0.71 -27.02
C SER A 177 -23.02 -0.08 -26.16
N TYR A 178 -22.37 0.98 -26.66
CA TYR A 178 -21.32 1.72 -25.95
C TYR A 178 -21.79 2.40 -24.65
N VAL A 179 -23.10 2.67 -24.51
CA VAL A 179 -23.69 3.25 -23.28
C VAL A 179 -24.09 2.17 -22.28
N TYR A 180 -24.44 0.96 -22.73
CA TYR A 180 -25.03 -0.07 -21.86
C TYR A 180 -24.07 -1.18 -21.47
N LYS A 181 -22.96 -1.35 -22.19
CA LYS A 181 -22.01 -2.44 -21.95
C LYS A 181 -20.57 -2.04 -22.26
N LEU A 182 -19.63 -2.53 -21.47
CA LEU A 182 -18.21 -2.50 -21.83
C LEU A 182 -17.97 -3.30 -23.13
N GLN A 183 -17.26 -2.68 -24.07
CA GLN A 183 -16.88 -3.24 -25.37
C GLN A 183 -15.52 -3.95 -25.31
N PHE A 184 -14.99 -4.13 -24.10
CA PHE A 184 -13.76 -4.84 -23.79
C PHE A 184 -13.91 -5.56 -22.45
N GLU A 185 -13.11 -6.60 -22.25
CA GLU A 185 -13.00 -7.27 -20.96
C GLU A 185 -11.91 -6.60 -20.11
N PRO A 186 -12.21 -6.19 -18.86
CA PRO A 186 -11.19 -5.72 -17.93
C PRO A 186 -10.08 -6.76 -17.72
N GLN A 187 -8.87 -6.28 -17.51
CA GLN A 187 -7.68 -7.13 -17.37
C GLN A 187 -7.69 -7.85 -16.02
N LYS A 188 -7.21 -9.09 -15.96
CA LYS A 188 -7.11 -9.83 -14.68
C LYS A 188 -5.97 -9.32 -13.78
N ASN A 189 -4.80 -9.04 -14.39
CA ASN A 189 -3.60 -8.59 -13.70
C ASN A 189 -3.11 -7.26 -14.30
N ALA A 190 -3.76 -6.17 -13.92
CA ALA A 190 -3.45 -4.83 -14.43
C ALA A 190 -2.41 -4.07 -13.60
N ALA A 191 -2.11 -4.53 -12.39
CA ALA A 191 -1.22 -3.81 -11.48
C ALA A 191 0.17 -3.64 -12.09
N PHE A 192 0.74 -2.45 -11.90
CA PHE A 192 2.09 -2.11 -12.35
C PHE A 192 2.89 -1.60 -11.16
N ALA A 193 3.47 -2.52 -10.40
CA ALA A 193 4.41 -2.13 -9.35
C ALA A 193 5.66 -1.52 -9.99
N ASP A 194 5.95 -0.25 -9.68
CA ASP A 194 7.18 0.41 -10.08
C ASP A 194 8.41 -0.28 -9.48
N LYS A 195 9.59 0.08 -9.99
CA LYS A 195 10.86 -0.54 -9.59
C LYS A 195 11.67 0.41 -8.70
N PRO A 196 12.36 -0.11 -7.66
CA PRO A 196 13.30 0.70 -6.89
C PRO A 196 14.39 1.30 -7.78
N ILE A 197 14.75 2.57 -7.53
CA ILE A 197 15.84 3.27 -8.22
C ILE A 197 17.10 3.41 -7.37
N ILE A 198 16.99 3.25 -6.05
CA ILE A 198 18.13 3.34 -5.16
C ILE A 198 18.99 2.08 -5.38
N PRO A 199 20.28 2.26 -5.75
CA PRO A 199 21.19 1.15 -5.94
C PRO A 199 21.25 0.23 -4.71
N GLY A 200 20.92 -1.05 -4.89
CA GLY A 200 21.00 -2.05 -3.82
C GLY A 200 19.75 -2.12 -2.94
N SER A 201 18.68 -1.39 -3.26
CA SER A 201 17.41 -1.52 -2.55
C SER A 201 16.86 -2.94 -2.56
N PRO A 202 16.18 -3.34 -1.47
CA PRO A 202 15.41 -4.57 -1.45
C PRO A 202 14.36 -4.62 -2.56
N VAL A 203 14.11 -5.81 -3.09
CA VAL A 203 13.01 -6.10 -3.99
C VAL A 203 12.02 -7.03 -3.31
N ARG A 204 10.72 -6.87 -3.59
CA ARG A 204 9.70 -7.78 -3.04
C ARG A 204 9.94 -9.20 -3.52
N ALA A 205 9.78 -10.17 -2.62
CA ALA A 205 9.73 -11.57 -3.02
C ALA A 205 8.61 -11.78 -4.06
N SER A 206 8.89 -12.54 -5.11
CA SER A 206 7.89 -12.96 -6.11
C SER A 206 7.79 -14.49 -6.11
N ASP A 207 6.66 -15.05 -6.56
CA ASP A 207 6.44 -16.51 -6.59
C ASP A 207 7.54 -17.28 -7.36
N ASN A 208 8.21 -16.61 -8.31
CA ASN A 208 9.32 -17.16 -9.10
C ASN A 208 10.69 -16.96 -8.46
N MET A 209 10.80 -16.06 -7.48
CA MET A 209 11.97 -15.92 -6.62
C MET A 209 11.80 -16.88 -5.44
N LYS A 210 12.10 -18.16 -5.65
CA LYS A 210 12.42 -19.07 -4.53
C LYS A 210 13.40 -18.31 -3.64
N ALA A 211 13.10 -18.12 -2.36
CA ALA A 211 13.94 -17.42 -1.38
C ALA A 211 15.42 -17.76 -1.61
N THR A 212 16.11 -16.94 -2.40
CA THR A 212 17.45 -17.25 -2.88
C THR A 212 18.42 -16.81 -1.81
N GLY A 213 18.69 -17.71 -0.88
CA GLY A 213 19.77 -17.61 0.10
C GLY A 213 19.42 -16.80 1.35
N SER A 214 19.88 -17.31 2.49
CA SER A 214 19.96 -16.61 3.78
C SER A 214 20.62 -15.23 3.66
N ASP A 215 21.57 -15.06 2.73
CA ASP A 215 22.28 -13.80 2.49
C ASP A 215 21.37 -12.67 1.99
N ALA A 216 20.46 -12.95 1.04
CA ALA A 216 19.56 -11.94 0.48
C ALA A 216 18.56 -11.43 1.52
N GLU A 217 18.05 -12.34 2.34
CA GLU A 217 17.15 -12.00 3.44
C GLU A 217 17.91 -11.29 4.57
N ALA A 218 19.14 -11.71 4.89
CA ALA A 218 19.96 -11.04 5.91
C ALA A 218 20.29 -9.58 5.55
N LEU A 219 20.63 -9.30 4.29
CA LEU A 219 20.81 -7.93 3.80
C LEU A 219 19.51 -7.11 3.97
N ALA A 220 18.36 -7.68 3.62
CA ALA A 220 17.07 -7.00 3.73
C ALA A 220 16.66 -6.75 5.19
N PHE A 221 16.96 -7.68 6.11
CA PHE A 221 16.74 -7.50 7.54
C PHE A 221 17.54 -6.33 8.12
N VAL A 222 18.83 -6.23 7.81
CA VAL A 222 19.66 -5.11 8.29
C VAL A 222 19.13 -3.79 7.75
N ILE A 223 18.84 -3.71 6.45
CA ILE A 223 18.24 -2.51 5.84
C ILE A 223 16.93 -2.14 6.53
N ALA A 224 16.06 -3.11 6.84
CA ALA A 224 14.79 -2.86 7.50
C ALA A 224 14.93 -2.37 8.94
N ILE A 225 15.88 -2.90 9.71
CA ILE A 225 16.18 -2.41 11.07
C ILE A 225 16.69 -0.97 11.00
N ASP A 226 17.66 -0.71 10.12
CA ASP A 226 18.26 0.63 10.00
C ASP A 226 17.22 1.66 9.56
N ASP A 227 16.33 1.33 8.61
CA ASP A 227 15.20 2.19 8.24
C ASP A 227 14.33 2.54 9.45
N ASN A 228 13.97 1.55 10.28
CA ASN A 228 13.13 1.75 11.45
C ASN A 228 13.82 2.66 12.49
N GLU A 229 15.11 2.45 12.76
CA GLU A 229 15.88 3.26 13.71
C GLU A 229 16.09 4.70 13.19
N VAL A 230 16.31 4.88 11.88
CA VAL A 230 16.38 6.21 11.24
C VAL A 230 15.06 6.96 11.38
N LEU A 231 13.91 6.30 11.15
CA LEU A 231 12.60 6.92 11.30
C LEU A 231 12.31 7.33 12.75
N ALA A 232 12.63 6.46 13.72
CA ALA A 232 12.47 6.77 15.14
C ALA A 232 13.39 7.92 15.60
N ALA A 233 14.66 7.91 15.17
CA ALA A 233 15.59 8.98 15.45
C ALA A 233 15.17 10.31 14.81
N THR A 234 14.65 10.28 13.57
CA THR A 234 14.11 11.47 12.89
C THR A 234 12.91 12.05 13.66
N ALA A 235 12.02 11.20 14.18
CA ALA A 235 10.93 11.68 15.04
C ALA A 235 11.48 12.32 16.33
N ALA A 236 12.49 11.70 16.95
CA ALA A 236 13.13 12.22 18.15
C ALA A 236 13.82 13.58 17.93
N GLU A 237 14.45 13.79 16.77
CA GLU A 237 15.08 15.07 16.41
C GLU A 237 14.07 16.23 16.25
N ASN A 238 12.79 15.92 15.98
CA ASN A 238 11.72 16.91 15.88
C ASN A 238 11.03 17.22 17.23
N GLU A 239 11.44 16.57 18.31
CA GLU A 239 10.90 16.75 19.65
C GLU A 239 11.81 17.62 20.54
N LYS A 240 11.25 18.13 21.64
CA LYS A 240 12.03 18.88 22.64
C LYS A 240 12.70 17.93 23.63
N LEU A 241 13.86 17.42 23.24
CA LEU A 241 14.66 16.52 24.06
C LEU A 241 15.73 17.28 24.86
N SER A 242 16.22 16.64 25.91
CA SER A 242 17.48 17.02 26.56
C SER A 242 18.63 16.96 25.55
N SER A 243 19.67 17.78 25.75
CA SER A 243 20.82 17.82 24.84
C SER A 243 21.46 16.44 24.62
N LYS A 244 21.54 15.61 25.67
CA LYS A 244 22.11 14.27 25.57
C LYS A 244 21.27 13.32 24.72
N ALA A 245 19.94 13.36 24.87
CA ALA A 245 19.04 12.53 24.08
C ALA A 245 18.96 13.00 22.62
N MET A 246 19.02 14.31 22.38
CA MET A 246 19.13 14.89 21.04
C MET A 246 20.43 14.48 20.34
N ASP A 247 21.57 14.56 21.02
CA ASP A 247 22.86 14.11 20.48
C ASP A 247 22.88 12.60 20.21
N TYR A 248 22.16 11.83 21.03
CA TYR A 248 21.98 10.41 20.80
C TYR A 248 21.13 10.13 19.56
N ALA A 249 19.97 10.77 19.41
CA ALA A 249 19.10 10.60 18.25
C ALA A 249 19.83 10.94 16.94
N LYS A 250 20.55 12.07 16.89
CA LYS A 250 21.35 12.46 15.72
C LYS A 250 22.44 11.43 15.36
N MET A 251 23.06 10.83 16.37
CA MET A 251 24.04 9.78 16.16
C MET A 251 23.38 8.52 15.57
N ILE A 252 22.25 8.08 16.14
CA ILE A 252 21.50 6.94 15.62
C ILE A 252 21.07 7.17 14.17
N HIS A 253 20.49 8.32 13.86
CA HIS A 253 20.10 8.68 12.49
C HIS A 253 21.29 8.60 11.52
N LEU A 254 22.41 9.24 11.87
CA LEU A 254 23.59 9.25 11.00
C LEU A 254 24.20 7.86 10.79
N GLU A 255 24.41 7.12 11.89
CA GLU A 255 25.13 5.84 11.83
C GLU A 255 24.27 4.72 11.22
N HIS A 256 22.97 4.64 11.54
CA HIS A 256 22.07 3.70 10.90
C HIS A 256 21.83 4.04 9.43
N GLY A 257 21.66 5.33 9.09
CA GLY A 257 21.54 5.76 7.69
C GLY A 257 22.77 5.39 6.86
N LYS A 258 23.96 5.52 7.45
CA LYS A 258 25.21 5.06 6.82
C LYS A 258 25.25 3.54 6.68
N ASN A 259 24.92 2.80 7.73
CA ASN A 259 24.96 1.33 7.70
C ASN A 259 23.97 0.76 6.68
N LEU A 260 22.79 1.37 6.54
CA LEU A 260 21.81 1.03 5.51
C LEU A 260 22.41 1.18 4.11
N ALA A 261 23.00 2.34 3.83
CA ALA A 261 23.61 2.61 2.52
C ALA A 261 24.77 1.65 2.23
N ASP A 262 25.63 1.39 3.22
CA ASP A 262 26.74 0.45 3.11
C ASP A 262 26.24 -0.98 2.88
N THR A 263 25.15 -1.40 3.55
CA THR A 263 24.51 -2.71 3.37
C THR A 263 23.94 -2.86 1.95
N ALA A 264 23.24 -1.85 1.44
CA ALA A 264 22.72 -1.84 0.08
C ALA A 264 23.86 -1.93 -0.96
N MET A 265 24.92 -1.13 -0.80
CA MET A 265 26.10 -1.18 -1.66
C MET A 265 26.83 -2.53 -1.59
N LEU A 266 26.90 -3.13 -0.40
CA LEU A 266 27.47 -4.47 -0.23
C LEU A 266 26.70 -5.49 -1.05
N GLY A 267 25.36 -5.51 -0.96
CA GLY A 267 24.52 -6.38 -1.78
C GLY A 267 24.83 -6.29 -3.27
N GLN A 268 25.02 -5.07 -3.79
CA GLN A 268 25.46 -4.87 -5.17
C GLN A 268 26.85 -5.45 -5.44
N LYS A 269 27.81 -5.17 -4.56
CA LYS A 269 29.21 -5.61 -4.69
C LYS A 269 29.29 -7.13 -4.74
N ILE A 270 28.57 -7.82 -3.86
CA ILE A 270 28.54 -9.29 -3.79
C ILE A 270 27.53 -9.91 -4.77
N LYS A 271 26.80 -9.09 -5.54
CA LYS A 271 25.77 -9.48 -6.51
C LYS A 271 24.62 -10.28 -5.88
N VAL A 272 24.28 -9.97 -4.64
CA VAL A 272 23.12 -10.50 -3.92
C VAL A 272 22.11 -9.37 -3.79
N THR A 273 20.98 -9.50 -4.48
CA THR A 273 19.88 -8.53 -4.36
C THR A 273 19.15 -8.80 -3.04
N PRO A 274 18.99 -7.81 -2.14
CA PRO A 274 18.22 -8.02 -0.92
C PRO A 274 16.76 -8.32 -1.26
N ILE A 275 16.14 -9.27 -0.54
CA ILE A 275 14.76 -9.69 -0.80
C ILE A 275 13.89 -9.38 0.40
N ASP A 276 12.85 -8.59 0.17
CA ASP A 276 11.79 -8.28 1.13
C ASP A 276 10.85 -9.49 1.22
N THR A 277 11.14 -10.38 2.16
CA THR A 277 10.28 -11.53 2.50
C THR A 277 9.18 -11.09 3.45
N LYS A 278 8.21 -11.99 3.71
CA LYS A 278 7.16 -11.76 4.72
C LYS A 278 7.75 -11.41 6.09
N ALA A 279 8.88 -12.02 6.47
CA ALA A 279 9.50 -11.78 7.77
C ALA A 279 10.19 -10.40 7.84
N VAL A 280 10.78 -9.94 6.74
CA VAL A 280 11.34 -8.58 6.65
C VAL A 280 10.22 -7.53 6.66
N ASP A 281 9.13 -7.77 5.92
CA ASP A 281 7.94 -6.92 5.92
C ASP A 281 7.32 -6.82 7.33
N ASP A 282 7.18 -7.95 8.05
CA ASP A 282 6.71 -7.97 9.43
C ASP A 282 7.58 -7.15 10.39
N LEU A 283 8.90 -7.08 10.13
CA LEU A 283 9.81 -6.24 10.90
C LEU A 283 9.60 -4.74 10.64
N ARG A 284 9.30 -4.36 9.39
CA ARG A 284 8.94 -2.98 9.04
C ARG A 284 7.62 -2.58 9.68
N VAL A 285 6.62 -3.47 9.63
CA VAL A 285 5.33 -3.28 10.31
C VAL A 285 5.52 -3.10 11.81
N LYS A 286 6.35 -3.92 12.45
CA LYS A 286 6.68 -3.78 13.87
C LYS A 286 7.32 -2.42 14.18
N GLY A 287 8.30 -1.99 13.38
CA GLY A 287 8.92 -0.66 13.55
C GLY A 287 7.92 0.49 13.40
N ALA A 288 7.03 0.40 12.40
CA ALA A 288 5.96 1.37 12.21
C ALA A 288 4.98 1.42 13.40
N GLN A 289 4.63 0.25 13.97
CA GLN A 289 3.80 0.16 15.18
C GLN A 289 4.47 0.83 16.37
N GLU A 290 5.75 0.52 16.64
CA GLU A 290 6.50 1.13 17.74
C GLU A 290 6.64 2.65 17.56
N LEU A 291 6.90 3.12 16.34
CA LEU A 291 6.91 4.54 16.03
C LEU A 291 5.54 5.21 16.27
N SER A 292 4.44 4.54 15.92
CA SER A 292 3.09 5.05 16.15
C SER A 292 2.74 5.23 17.63
N GLU A 293 3.39 4.46 18.51
CA GLU A 293 3.26 4.61 19.97
C GLU A 293 4.08 5.77 20.52
N LEU A 294 5.18 6.14 19.84
CA LEU A 294 6.03 7.28 20.22
C LEU A 294 5.43 8.62 19.80
N ILE A 295 4.93 8.74 18.57
CA ILE A 295 4.48 10.00 17.94
C ILE A 295 3.50 10.85 18.81
N PRO A 296 2.52 10.25 19.51
CA PRO A 296 1.58 11.01 20.34
C PRO A 296 2.21 11.59 21.61
N LEU A 297 3.32 11.02 22.07
CA LEU A 297 4.04 11.48 23.25
C LEU A 297 4.77 12.79 22.93
N LYS A 298 5.05 13.57 23.98
CA LYS A 298 5.73 14.86 23.86
C LYS A 298 6.83 15.02 24.90
N ASP A 299 7.81 15.85 24.56
CA ASP A 299 8.86 16.30 25.47
C ASP A 299 9.47 15.13 26.27
N LYS A 300 9.40 15.17 27.61
CA LYS A 300 10.04 14.18 28.49
C LYS A 300 9.40 12.79 28.41
N ASP A 301 8.09 12.70 28.14
CA ASP A 301 7.41 11.41 27.97
C ASP A 301 7.86 10.73 26.69
N PHE A 302 7.99 11.52 25.61
CA PHE A 302 8.59 11.03 24.35
C PHE A 302 10.03 10.57 24.60
N GLU A 303 10.87 11.40 25.22
CA GLU A 303 12.28 11.07 25.47
C GLU A 303 12.43 9.74 26.21
N ASN A 304 11.69 9.56 27.31
CA ASN A 304 11.76 8.35 28.11
C ASN A 304 11.29 7.11 27.33
N ALA A 305 10.23 7.25 26.53
CA ALA A 305 9.71 6.17 25.70
C ALA A 305 10.67 5.80 24.57
N TYR A 306 11.25 6.80 23.89
CA TYR A 306 12.24 6.62 22.83
C TYR A 306 13.47 5.88 23.34
N ILE A 307 14.11 6.36 24.42
CA ILE A 307 15.29 5.68 25.01
C ILE A 307 14.95 4.25 25.46
N LYS A 308 13.76 4.03 26.05
CA LYS A 308 13.30 2.69 26.42
C LYS A 308 13.13 1.78 25.22
N ALA A 309 12.53 2.28 24.13
CA ALA A 309 12.33 1.54 22.89
C ALA A 309 13.67 1.18 22.25
N THR A 310 14.61 2.13 22.15
CA THR A 310 15.94 1.88 21.58
C THR A 310 16.71 0.80 22.34
N VAL A 311 16.69 0.83 23.68
CA VAL A 311 17.33 -0.24 24.50
C VAL A 311 16.73 -1.61 24.19
N LYS A 312 15.41 -1.71 24.07
CA LYS A 312 14.71 -2.96 23.72
C LYS A 312 15.09 -3.39 22.31
N ASN A 313 14.93 -2.52 21.32
CA ASN A 313 15.09 -2.83 19.90
C ASN A 313 16.52 -3.20 19.55
N HIS A 314 17.51 -2.51 20.09
CA HIS A 314 18.91 -2.86 19.89
C HIS A 314 19.28 -4.20 20.55
N THR A 315 18.69 -4.54 21.71
CA THR A 315 18.88 -5.86 22.33
C THR A 315 18.33 -6.98 21.45
N GLU A 316 17.17 -6.76 20.84
CA GLU A 316 16.56 -7.70 19.90
C GLU A 316 17.33 -7.78 18.58
N ALA A 317 17.82 -6.65 18.06
CA ALA A 317 18.65 -6.58 16.85
C ALA A 317 19.96 -7.36 17.02
N LEU A 318 20.64 -7.25 18.16
CA LEU A 318 21.83 -8.06 18.46
C LEU A 318 21.52 -9.56 18.41
N SER A 319 20.40 -9.97 19.01
CA SER A 319 19.97 -11.37 18.99
C SER A 319 19.66 -11.85 17.58
N MET A 320 19.06 -11.00 16.75
CA MET A 320 18.78 -11.31 15.34
C MET A 320 20.09 -11.45 14.53
N ILE A 321 21.00 -10.48 14.65
CA ILE A 321 22.31 -10.53 13.97
C ILE A 321 23.08 -11.79 14.37
N ASP A 322 23.04 -12.18 15.65
CA ASP A 322 23.63 -13.43 16.13
C ASP A 322 23.05 -14.70 15.49
N GLN A 323 21.77 -14.70 15.10
CA GLN A 323 21.20 -15.80 14.33
C GLN A 323 21.58 -15.74 12.85
N LEU A 324 21.55 -14.54 12.25
CA LEU A 324 21.94 -14.34 10.86
C LEU A 324 23.38 -14.79 10.62
N LEU A 325 24.31 -14.46 11.52
CA LEU A 325 25.72 -14.89 11.44
C LEU A 325 25.92 -16.41 11.38
N LYS A 326 24.93 -17.20 11.79
CA LYS A 326 24.97 -18.68 11.71
C LYS A 326 24.45 -19.21 10.37
N THR A 327 23.69 -18.41 9.63
CA THR A 327 22.98 -18.85 8.43
C THR A 327 23.52 -18.22 7.15
N VAL A 328 24.17 -17.05 7.22
CA VAL A 328 24.78 -16.43 6.05
C VAL A 328 25.97 -17.25 5.54
N ASP A 329 26.13 -17.29 4.22
CA ASP A 329 27.19 -18.02 3.53
C ASP A 329 28.32 -17.09 3.08
N ASN A 330 27.99 -15.89 2.60
CA ASN A 330 28.96 -14.94 2.06
C ASN A 330 29.88 -14.34 3.14
N GLU A 331 31.20 -14.47 2.95
CA GLU A 331 32.22 -14.00 3.91
C GLU A 331 32.28 -12.47 4.05
N GLU A 332 32.04 -11.71 2.97
CA GLU A 332 31.99 -10.24 3.07
C GLU A 332 30.75 -9.79 3.86
N LEU A 333 29.61 -10.48 3.68
CA LEU A 333 28.40 -10.25 4.46
C LEU A 333 28.60 -10.62 5.94
N LYS A 334 29.24 -11.76 6.24
CA LYS A 334 29.59 -12.12 7.63
C LYS A 334 30.44 -11.04 8.30
N LYS A 335 31.45 -10.53 7.60
CA LYS A 335 32.30 -9.44 8.11
C LYS A 335 31.48 -8.18 8.37
N HIS A 336 30.61 -7.80 7.44
CA HIS A 336 29.73 -6.65 7.58
C HIS A 336 28.76 -6.78 8.76
N LEU A 337 28.11 -7.95 8.91
CA LEU A 337 27.22 -8.23 10.04
C LEU A 337 27.95 -8.21 11.38
N THR A 338 29.19 -8.71 11.42
CA THR A 338 30.02 -8.66 12.64
C THR A 338 30.31 -7.22 13.05
N ALA A 339 30.71 -6.36 12.10
CA ALA A 339 30.93 -4.94 12.36
C ALA A 339 29.62 -4.24 12.77
N THR A 340 28.52 -4.50 12.06
CA THR A 340 27.18 -3.97 12.40
C THR A 340 26.81 -4.32 13.84
N ARG A 341 27.02 -5.58 14.26
CA ARG A 341 26.77 -6.04 15.62
C ARG A 341 27.55 -5.26 16.67
N GLU A 342 28.83 -4.97 16.41
CA GLU A 342 29.67 -4.18 17.32
C GLU A 342 29.14 -2.75 17.49
N HIS A 343 28.73 -2.11 16.39
CA HIS A 343 28.12 -0.78 16.42
C HIS A 343 26.78 -0.77 17.19
N VAL A 344 25.88 -1.73 16.92
CA VAL A 344 24.60 -1.84 17.65
C VAL A 344 24.84 -2.06 19.15
N ALA A 345 25.86 -2.82 19.54
CA ALA A 345 26.21 -3.00 20.96
C ALA A 345 26.68 -1.68 21.60
N MET A 346 27.49 -0.90 20.89
CA MET A 346 27.93 0.43 21.33
C MET A 346 26.75 1.39 21.51
N HIS A 347 25.82 1.40 20.54
CA HIS A 347 24.61 2.20 20.59
C HIS A 347 23.71 1.83 21.76
N LEU A 348 23.54 0.52 22.01
CA LEU A 348 22.78 -0.01 23.15
C LEU A 348 23.40 0.44 24.48
N ASP A 349 24.71 0.34 24.63
CA ASP A 349 25.38 0.74 25.86
C ASP A 349 25.26 2.25 26.09
N LYS A 350 25.37 3.07 25.04
CA LYS A 350 25.09 4.51 25.14
C LYS A 350 23.64 4.79 25.52
N ALA A 351 22.66 4.10 24.93
CA ALA A 351 21.24 4.25 25.30
C ALA A 351 20.98 3.97 26.79
N LYS A 352 21.61 2.93 27.35
CA LYS A 352 21.49 2.58 28.77
C LYS A 352 22.00 3.69 29.70
N THR A 353 22.97 4.51 29.26
CA THR A 353 23.46 5.65 30.06
C THR A 353 22.48 6.83 30.12
N LEU A 354 21.45 6.84 29.26
CA LEU A 354 20.45 7.89 29.16
C LEU A 354 19.15 7.57 29.91
N ARG A 355 19.05 6.37 30.50
CA ARG A 355 17.88 5.92 31.26
C ARG A 355 17.73 6.60 32.62
#